data_AF-A0A2E5NG39-F1
#
_entry.id   AF-A0A2E5NG39-F1
#
_cell.length_a   1.000
_cell.length_b   1.000
_cell.length_c   1.000
_cell.angle_alpha   90.00
_cell.angle_beta   90.00
_cell.angle_gamma   90.00
#
_symmetry.space_group_name_H-M   'P 1'
#
loop_
_entity.id
_entity.type
_entity.pdbx_description
1 polymer ?
#
loop_
_entity_poly.entity_id
_entity_poly.type
_entity_poly.pdbx_seq_one_letter_code
_entity_poly.pdbx_strand_id
1 'polypeptide(L)'
;MSTESWMLIAFLLVAHLIIFSLSQDSNVTPPVCLAAFTAARIAKSPPLASGFQAWRSAKGLYIVPLLFAYTPLLTGSIDEMLRLGLFSLYGIYAVNAMISRFAEGPLAMWHWPLLTGGGVLCFMPLDWLMNLAGAFSISLVIFSTNKQNQFFNPSSIP
;
A
#
# COMPACT_ATOMS: atom_id res chain seq x y z
N MET A 1 20.04 34.01 2.77
CA MET A 1 20.80 32.91 3.41
C MET A 1 19.93 31.93 4.21
N SER A 2 18.62 32.19 4.41
CA SER A 2 17.73 31.31 5.19
C SER A 2 17.00 30.25 4.34
N THR A 3 16.58 30.54 3.10
CA THR A 3 15.80 29.61 2.28
C THR A 3 16.58 28.36 1.85
N GLU A 4 17.87 28.52 1.58
CA GLU A 4 18.79 27.43 1.21
C GLU A 4 18.92 26.39 2.34
N SER A 5 19.05 26.85 3.60
CA SER A 5 19.24 25.96 4.75
C SER A 5 18.02 25.10 5.06
N TRP A 6 16.81 25.65 4.94
CA TRP A 6 15.57 24.88 5.17
C TRP A 6 15.38 23.79 4.13
N MET A 7 15.75 24.08 2.88
CA MET A 7 15.67 23.12 1.78
C MET A 7 16.65 21.96 1.99
N LEU A 8 17.88 22.24 2.43
CA LEU A 8 18.86 21.21 2.77
C LEU A 8 18.41 20.32 3.93
N ILE A 9 17.83 20.91 4.98
CA ILE A 9 17.29 20.15 6.12
C ILE A 9 16.10 19.28 5.67
N ALA A 10 15.22 19.81 4.82
CA ALA A 10 14.10 19.06 4.27
C ALA A 10 14.56 17.85 3.44
N PHE A 11 15.55 18.03 2.55
CA PHE A 11 16.10 16.92 1.79
C PHE A 11 16.81 15.88 2.67
N LEU A 12 17.52 16.33 3.71
CA LEU A 12 18.14 15.44 4.68
C LEU A 12 17.09 14.62 5.43
N LEU A 13 15.98 15.24 5.82
CA LEU A 13 14.86 14.57 6.48
C LEU A 13 14.21 13.52 5.54
N VAL A 14 13.94 13.89 4.29
CA VAL A 14 13.40 12.98 3.27
C VAL A 14 14.33 11.78 3.07
N ALA A 15 15.64 12.01 2.89
CA ALA A 15 16.63 10.95 2.73
C ALA A 15 16.68 10.03 3.96
N HIS A 16 16.64 10.60 5.17
CA HIS A 16 16.59 9.82 6.40
C HIS A 16 15.33 8.96 6.49
N LEU A 17 14.16 9.51 6.16
CA LEU A 17 12.89 8.78 6.19
C LEU A 17 12.82 7.67 5.14
N ILE A 18 13.44 7.85 3.97
CA ILE A 18 13.58 6.79 2.96
C ILE A 18 14.40 5.62 3.53
N ILE A 19 15.59 5.92 4.08
CA ILE A 19 16.47 4.90 4.67
C ILE A 19 15.78 4.22 5.87
N PHE A 20 15.13 4.99 6.72
CA PHE A 20 14.37 4.48 7.86
C PHE A 20 13.23 3.55 7.43
N SER A 21 12.47 3.94 6.40
CA SER A 21 11.37 3.12 5.86
C SER A 21 11.88 1.79 5.29
N LEU A 22 12.98 1.83 4.53
CA LEU A 22 13.62 0.62 4.00
C LEU A 22 14.23 -0.25 5.11
N SER A 23 14.75 0.36 6.18
CA SER A 23 15.24 -0.37 7.34
C SER A 23 14.13 -1.14 8.05
N GLN A 24 12.91 -0.58 8.14
CA GLN A 24 11.78 -1.29 8.75
C GLN A 24 11.30 -2.46 7.89
N ASP A 25 11.30 -2.31 6.57
CA ASP A 25 10.95 -3.39 5.64
C ASP A 25 11.87 -4.61 5.79
N SER A 26 13.14 -4.40 6.15
CA SER A 26 14.10 -5.49 6.39
C SER A 26 13.64 -6.47 7.49
N ASN A 27 12.89 -5.98 8.49
CA ASN A 27 12.33 -6.81 9.56
C ASN A 27 11.23 -7.76 9.08
N VAL A 28 10.70 -7.57 7.86
CA VAL A 28 9.68 -8.44 7.26
C VAL A 28 10.31 -9.49 6.33
N THR A 29 11.62 -9.43 6.09
CA THR A 29 12.32 -10.43 5.27
C THR A 29 12.56 -11.73 6.05
N PRO A 30 12.29 -12.91 5.46
CA PRO A 30 12.74 -14.18 6.02
C PRO A 30 14.26 -14.27 5.85
N PRO A 31 15.06 -14.63 6.88
CA PRO A 31 14.70 -15.34 8.12
C PRO A 31 14.52 -14.48 9.38
N VAL A 32 14.42 -13.15 9.28
CA VAL A 32 14.49 -12.22 10.44
C VAL A 32 13.09 -11.80 10.94
N CYS A 33 12.01 -12.21 10.27
CA CYS A 33 10.63 -11.83 10.59
C CYS A 33 10.08 -12.44 11.90
N LEU A 34 10.54 -11.91 13.04
CA LEU A 34 10.20 -12.38 14.38
C LEU A 34 8.69 -12.33 14.68
N ALA A 35 8.00 -11.29 14.21
CA ALA A 35 6.56 -11.13 14.40
C ALA A 35 5.77 -12.25 13.70
N ALA A 36 6.09 -12.54 12.42
CA ALA A 36 5.44 -13.61 11.67
C ALA A 36 5.76 -14.99 12.27
N PHE A 37 6.98 -15.22 12.74
CA PHE A 37 7.36 -16.49 13.38
C PHE A 37 6.65 -16.70 14.72
N THR A 38 6.45 -15.63 15.48
CA THR A 38 5.69 -15.67 16.74
C THR A 38 4.22 -15.97 16.46
N ALA A 39 3.61 -15.28 15.50
CA ALA A 39 2.24 -15.56 15.05
C ALA A 39 2.09 -17.00 14.52
N ALA A 40 3.08 -17.50 13.77
CA ALA A 40 3.09 -18.85 13.23
C ALA A 40 3.11 -19.91 14.33
N ARG A 41 3.85 -19.69 15.43
CA ARG A 41 3.85 -20.59 16.60
C ARG A 41 2.51 -20.63 17.31
N ILE A 42 1.82 -19.49 17.43
CA ILE A 42 0.47 -19.41 18.00
C ILE A 42 -0.53 -20.15 17.09
N ALA A 43 -0.43 -19.95 15.78
CA ALA A 43 -1.29 -20.58 14.78
C ALA A 43 -0.92 -22.03 14.41
N LYS A 44 0.13 -22.61 15.04
CA LYS A 44 0.66 -23.96 14.74
C LYS A 44 1.00 -24.18 13.25
N SER A 45 1.43 -23.12 12.56
CA SER A 45 1.82 -23.15 11.15
C SER A 45 3.35 -23.18 10.97
N PRO A 46 3.87 -23.69 9.83
CA PRO A 46 5.31 -23.67 9.57
C PRO A 46 5.84 -22.22 9.52
N PRO A 47 6.80 -21.82 10.39
CA PRO A 47 7.20 -20.43 10.55
C PRO A 47 7.80 -19.84 9.27
N LEU A 48 8.59 -20.62 8.54
CA LEU A 48 9.22 -20.16 7.30
C LEU A 48 8.19 -19.90 6.18
N ALA A 49 7.16 -20.73 6.08
CA ALA A 49 6.08 -20.55 5.09
C ALA A 49 5.26 -19.29 5.42
N SER A 50 4.90 -19.09 6.68
CA SER A 50 4.19 -17.89 7.14
C SER A 50 5.02 -16.62 6.96
N GLY A 51 6.34 -16.70 7.21
CA GLY A 51 7.27 -15.60 6.94
C GLY A 51 7.36 -15.26 5.45
N PHE A 52 7.41 -16.26 4.56
CA PHE A 52 7.42 -16.03 3.12
C PHE A 52 6.11 -15.39 2.62
N GLN A 53 4.97 -15.80 3.20
CA GLN A 53 3.67 -15.20 2.88
C GLN A 53 3.59 -13.74 3.37
N ALA A 54 4.08 -13.46 4.58
CA ALA A 54 4.15 -12.09 5.12
C ALA A 54 5.04 -11.19 4.25
N TRP A 55 6.23 -11.68 3.88
CA TRP A 55 7.16 -10.97 3.00
C TRP A 55 6.58 -10.70 1.61
N ARG A 56 5.85 -11.67 1.05
CA ARG A 56 5.15 -11.46 -0.22
C ARG A 56 4.20 -10.28 -0.12
N SER A 57 3.37 -10.21 0.92
CA SER A 57 2.45 -9.09 1.14
C SER A 57 3.18 -7.77 1.43
N ALA A 58 4.34 -7.80 2.07
CA ALA A 58 5.12 -6.60 2.40
C ALA A 58 5.66 -5.85 1.18
N LYS A 59 5.77 -6.50 0.01
CA LYS A 59 6.27 -5.84 -1.22
C LYS A 59 5.48 -4.59 -1.63
N GLY A 60 4.21 -4.47 -1.25
CA GLY A 60 3.43 -3.25 -1.49
C GLY A 60 3.95 -2.04 -0.71
N LEU A 61 4.71 -2.26 0.38
CA LEU A 61 5.27 -1.21 1.22
C LEU A 61 6.47 -0.49 0.58
N TYR A 62 7.10 -1.07 -0.45
CA TYR A 62 8.17 -0.40 -1.22
C TYR A 62 7.73 0.88 -1.92
N ILE A 63 6.42 1.12 -2.02
CA ILE A 63 5.87 2.35 -2.60
C ILE A 63 6.07 3.55 -1.67
N VAL A 64 6.11 3.33 -0.35
CA VAL A 64 6.28 4.40 0.65
C VAL A 64 7.56 5.22 0.45
N PRO A 65 8.76 4.62 0.31
CA PRO A 65 9.97 5.39 0.02
C PRO A 65 9.94 6.08 -1.35
N LEU A 66 9.27 5.49 -2.35
CA LEU A 66 9.02 6.12 -3.65
C LEU A 66 8.16 7.39 -3.52
N LEU A 67 7.11 7.35 -2.69
CA LEU A 67 6.28 8.52 -2.38
C LEU A 67 7.11 9.63 -1.74
N PHE A 68 7.94 9.31 -0.76
CA PHE A 68 8.81 10.32 -0.12
C PHE A 68 9.80 10.95 -1.10
N ALA A 69 10.28 10.22 -2.10
CA ALA A 69 11.24 10.72 -3.08
C ALA A 69 10.60 11.58 -4.18
N TYR A 70 9.41 11.20 -4.67
CA TYR A 70 8.81 11.78 -5.88
C TYR A 70 7.59 12.68 -5.63
N THR A 71 7.09 12.77 -4.39
CA THR A 71 5.94 13.61 -4.06
C THR A 71 6.27 14.59 -2.93
N PRO A 72 5.62 15.77 -2.90
CA PRO A 72 5.82 16.76 -1.83
C PRO A 72 5.12 16.35 -0.52
N LEU A 73 5.13 15.05 -0.17
CA LEU A 73 4.44 14.53 1.01
C LEU A 73 5.01 15.08 2.34
N LEU A 74 6.27 15.51 2.34
CA LEU A 74 6.96 16.03 3.53
C LEU A 74 7.28 17.53 3.43
N THR A 75 7.22 18.10 2.24
CA THR A 75 7.66 19.47 1.93
C THR A 75 6.55 20.35 1.37
N GLY A 76 5.40 19.77 1.01
CA GLY A 76 4.22 20.48 0.51
C GLY A 76 3.41 21.15 1.62
N SER A 77 2.33 21.79 1.22
CA SER A 77 1.37 22.37 2.16
C SER A 77 0.58 21.28 2.90
N ILE A 78 0.00 21.64 4.06
CA ILE A 78 -0.78 20.69 4.88
C ILE A 78 -1.91 20.05 4.05
N ASP A 79 -2.54 20.80 3.15
CA ASP A 79 -3.61 20.28 2.28
C ASP A 79 -3.09 19.28 1.24
N GLU A 80 -1.91 19.52 0.65
CA GLU A 80 -1.26 18.60 -0.27
C GLU A 80 -0.82 17.33 0.45
N MET A 81 -0.25 17.46 1.65
CA MET A 81 0.18 16.33 2.48
C MET A 81 -1.01 15.43 2.86
N LEU A 82 -2.12 16.02 3.31
CA LEU A 82 -3.33 15.26 3.64
C LEU A 82 -3.95 14.59 2.42
N ARG A 83 -3.99 15.30 1.28
CA ARG A 83 -4.47 14.73 0.01
C ARG A 83 -3.62 13.55 -0.42
N LEU A 84 -2.32 13.75 -0.59
CA LEU A 84 -1.40 12.70 -1.04
C LEU A 84 -1.38 11.53 -0.04
N GLY A 85 -1.40 11.82 1.26
CA GLY A 85 -1.52 10.82 2.31
C GLY A 85 -2.78 9.96 2.17
N LEU A 86 -3.95 10.58 2.02
CA LEU A 86 -5.22 9.85 1.89
C LEU A 86 -5.30 9.04 0.59
N PHE A 87 -4.95 9.62 -0.56
CA PHE A 87 -5.04 8.92 -1.85
C PHE A 87 -3.95 7.84 -2.01
N SER A 88 -2.77 8.04 -1.42
CA SER A 88 -1.72 7.01 -1.42
C SER A 88 -2.12 5.76 -0.63
N LEU A 89 -2.96 5.88 0.41
CA LEU A 89 -3.52 4.70 1.09
C LEU A 89 -4.34 3.83 0.14
N TYR A 90 -5.16 4.44 -0.73
CA TYR A 90 -5.90 3.71 -1.76
C TYR A 90 -4.95 3.06 -2.78
N GLY A 91 -3.92 3.78 -3.23
CA GLY A 91 -2.92 3.23 -4.15
C GLY A 91 -2.15 2.05 -3.54
N ILE A 92 -1.74 2.15 -2.28
CA ILE A 92 -1.06 1.08 -1.54
C ILE A 92 -2.00 -0.12 -1.36
N TYR A 93 -3.28 0.11 -1.05
CA TYR A 93 -4.28 -0.95 -0.99
C TYR A 93 -4.42 -1.68 -2.32
N ALA A 94 -4.51 -0.94 -3.43
CA ALA A 94 -4.63 -1.53 -4.77
C ALA A 94 -3.43 -2.43 -5.12
N VAL A 95 -2.20 -1.98 -4.80
CA VAL A 95 -1.00 -2.80 -5.03
C VAL A 95 -0.98 -4.04 -4.15
N ASN A 96 -1.32 -3.91 -2.86
CA ASN A 96 -1.40 -5.06 -1.96
C ASN A 96 -2.45 -6.09 -2.41
N ALA A 97 -3.64 -5.62 -2.84
CA ALA A 97 -4.70 -6.47 -3.37
C ALA A 97 -4.28 -7.24 -4.64
N MET A 98 -3.46 -6.62 -5.51
CA MET A 98 -2.91 -7.30 -6.69
C MET A 98 -1.89 -8.38 -6.29
N ILE A 99 -1.03 -8.11 -5.31
CA ILE A 99 0.01 -9.04 -4.85
C ILE A 99 -0.61 -10.28 -4.18
N SER A 100 -1.64 -10.07 -3.34
CA SER A 100 -2.38 -11.14 -2.67
C SER A 100 -3.32 -11.90 -3.62
N ARG A 101 -3.64 -11.33 -4.80
CA ARG A 101 -4.76 -11.76 -5.68
C ARG A 101 -6.11 -11.85 -4.95
N PHE A 102 -6.22 -11.15 -3.82
CA PHE A 102 -7.36 -11.22 -2.93
C PHE A 102 -7.54 -9.87 -2.22
N ALA A 103 -8.65 -9.18 -2.50
CA ALA A 103 -9.03 -7.92 -1.84
C ALA A 103 -9.99 -8.26 -0.68
N GLU A 104 -11.26 -8.48 -1.01
CA GLU A 104 -12.31 -8.95 -0.09
C GLU A 104 -12.99 -10.24 -0.59
N GLY A 105 -12.35 -10.90 -1.56
CA GLY A 105 -12.85 -11.98 -2.41
C GLY A 105 -11.84 -12.27 -3.53
N PRO A 106 -12.05 -13.35 -4.30
CA PRO A 106 -11.10 -13.75 -5.35
C PRO A 106 -11.07 -12.71 -6.48
N LEU A 107 -9.90 -12.15 -6.81
CA LEU A 107 -9.80 -11.20 -7.93
C LEU A 107 -9.76 -11.94 -9.27
N ALA A 108 -10.78 -11.70 -10.08
CA ALA A 108 -10.71 -11.98 -11.51
C ALA A 108 -9.61 -11.12 -12.18
N MET A 109 -8.98 -11.65 -13.23
CA MET A 109 -7.92 -10.98 -14.00
C MET A 109 -8.38 -9.64 -14.60
N TRP A 110 -9.68 -9.43 -14.79
CA TRP A 110 -10.29 -8.18 -15.25
C TRP A 110 -10.21 -7.01 -14.25
N HIS A 111 -10.05 -7.28 -12.95
CA HIS A 111 -9.88 -6.21 -11.95
C HIS A 111 -8.47 -5.61 -11.95
N TRP A 112 -7.50 -6.29 -12.57
CA TRP A 112 -6.11 -5.84 -12.63
C TRP A 112 -5.93 -4.50 -13.35
N PRO A 113 -6.43 -4.29 -14.59
CA PRO A 113 -6.29 -3.00 -15.27
C PRO A 113 -6.94 -1.84 -14.50
N LEU A 114 -8.05 -2.10 -13.78
CA LEU A 114 -8.72 -1.12 -12.93
C LEU A 114 -7.88 -0.76 -11.70
N LEU A 115 -7.26 -1.74 -11.04
CA LEU A 115 -6.40 -1.49 -9.90
C LEU A 115 -5.05 -0.87 -10.28
N THR A 116 -4.47 -1.27 -11.41
CA THR A 116 -3.25 -0.61 -11.92
C THR A 116 -3.56 0.81 -12.38
N GLY A 117 -4.66 1.01 -13.09
CA GLY A 117 -5.10 2.34 -13.54
C GLY A 117 -5.44 3.25 -12.38
N GLY A 118 -6.26 2.78 -11.43
CA GLY A 118 -6.63 3.52 -10.23
C GLY A 118 -5.45 3.82 -9.32
N GLY A 119 -4.52 2.85 -9.16
CA GLY A 119 -3.29 3.04 -8.41
C GLY A 119 -2.38 4.11 -9.03
N VAL A 120 -2.11 4.03 -10.33
CA VAL A 120 -1.31 5.04 -11.05
C VAL A 120 -1.97 6.43 -10.98
N LEU A 121 -3.29 6.51 -11.16
CA LEU A 121 -4.05 7.75 -11.06
C LEU A 121 -4.01 8.38 -9.67
N CYS A 122 -3.99 7.57 -8.60
CA CYS A 122 -3.85 8.06 -7.22
C CYS A 122 -2.42 8.46 -6.86
N PHE A 123 -1.40 7.91 -7.56
CA PHE A 123 0.01 8.23 -7.32
C PHE A 123 0.50 9.45 -8.08
N MET A 124 -0.12 9.77 -9.22
CA MET A 124 0.23 10.98 -9.97
C MET A 124 -0.43 12.21 -9.33
N PRO A 125 0.32 13.29 -9.03
CA PRO A 125 -0.24 14.54 -8.58
C PRO A 125 -0.88 15.29 -9.77
N LEU A 126 -1.95 14.73 -10.33
CA LEU A 126 -2.85 15.43 -11.26
C LEU A 126 -4.14 15.83 -10.53
N ASP A 127 -4.93 16.70 -11.19
CA ASP A 127 -6.15 17.35 -10.69
C ASP A 127 -7.00 16.51 -9.72
N TRP A 128 -7.67 17.19 -8.78
CA TRP A 128 -8.65 16.61 -7.83
C TRP A 128 -9.52 15.49 -8.44
N LEU A 129 -9.91 15.68 -9.69
CA LEU A 129 -10.77 14.78 -10.45
C LEU A 129 -10.11 13.41 -10.73
N MET A 130 -8.81 13.38 -11.02
CA MET A 130 -8.09 12.13 -11.28
C MET A 130 -7.88 11.31 -10.02
N ASN A 131 -7.56 11.96 -8.90
CA ASN A 131 -7.45 11.28 -7.61
C ASN A 131 -8.80 10.71 -7.15
N LEU A 132 -9.90 11.45 -7.36
CA LEU A 132 -11.25 10.96 -7.08
C LEU A 132 -11.65 9.81 -8.01
N ALA A 133 -11.33 9.89 -9.31
CA ALA A 133 -11.58 8.82 -10.26
C ALA A 133 -10.80 7.54 -9.90
N GLY A 134 -9.54 7.70 -9.48
CA GLY A 134 -8.70 6.61 -8.97
C GLY A 134 -9.30 5.96 -7.73
N ALA A 135 -9.63 6.74 -6.71
CA ALA A 135 -10.27 6.23 -5.49
C ALA A 135 -11.61 5.53 -5.80
N PHE A 136 -12.44 6.12 -6.66
CA PHE A 136 -13.72 5.54 -7.07
C PHE A 136 -13.53 4.20 -7.79
N SER A 137 -12.55 4.11 -8.69
CA SER A 137 -12.25 2.84 -9.39
C SER A 137 -11.81 1.74 -8.42
N ILE A 138 -11.02 2.08 -7.40
CA ILE A 138 -10.56 1.13 -6.37
C ILE A 138 -11.73 0.71 -5.47
N SER A 139 -12.56 1.66 -5.03
CA SER A 139 -13.77 1.37 -4.25
C SER A 139 -14.78 0.50 -5.02
N LEU A 140 -14.92 0.70 -6.33
CA LEU A 140 -15.77 -0.14 -7.18
C LEU A 140 -15.27 -1.58 -7.23
N VAL A 141 -13.96 -1.78 -7.34
CA VAL A 141 -13.33 -3.12 -7.32
C VAL A 141 -13.56 -3.79 -5.97
N ILE A 142 -13.39 -3.06 -4.86
CA ILE A 142 -13.65 -3.57 -3.50
C ILE A 142 -15.11 -4.04 -3.39
N PHE A 143 -16.07 -3.21 -3.78
CA PHE A 143 -17.50 -3.52 -3.69
C PHE A 143 -17.91 -4.71 -4.59
N SER A 144 -17.39 -4.76 -5.83
CA SER A 144 -17.60 -5.88 -6.76
C SER A 144 -17.07 -7.20 -6.17
N THR A 145 -15.88 -7.13 -5.58
CA THR A 145 -15.19 -8.29 -5.02
C THR A 145 -15.87 -8.79 -3.72
N ASN A 146 -16.36 -7.89 -2.87
CA ASN A 146 -17.14 -8.22 -1.66
C ASN A 146 -18.42 -8.99 -2.03
N LYS A 147 -19.16 -8.51 -3.04
CA LYS A 147 -20.36 -9.20 -3.54
C LYS A 147 -20.07 -10.60 -4.06
N GLN A 148 -18.95 -10.81 -4.75
CA GLN A 148 -18.56 -12.13 -5.26
C GLN A 148 -18.20 -13.11 -4.13
N ASN A 149 -17.62 -12.61 -3.03
CA ASN A 149 -17.30 -13.43 -1.87
C ASN A 149 -18.56 -13.94 -1.13
N GLN A 150 -19.60 -13.09 -1.04
CA GLN A 150 -20.89 -13.48 -0.45
C GLN A 150 -21.60 -14.61 -1.23
N PHE A 151 -21.40 -14.67 -2.56
CA PHE A 151 -21.95 -15.73 -3.43
C PHE A 151 -21.25 -17.09 -3.27
N PHE A 152 -19.98 -17.10 -2.88
CA PHE A 152 -19.18 -18.33 -2.73
C PHE A 152 -19.14 -18.88 -1.30
N ASN A 153 -19.73 -18.18 -0.32
CA ASN A 153 -19.79 -18.63 1.06
C ASN A 153 -21.17 -19.25 1.37
N PRO A 154 -21.31 -20.60 1.44
CA PRO A 154 -22.61 -21.25 1.65
C PRO A 154 -23.19 -21.08 3.07
N SER A 155 -22.52 -20.34 3.97
CA SER A 155 -23.02 -20.04 5.33
C SER A 155 -23.81 -18.73 5.44
N SER A 156 -24.03 -18.01 4.33
CA SER A 156 -24.74 -16.72 4.29
C SER A 156 -26.22 -16.81 3.91
N ILE A 157 -26.74 -18.02 3.64
CA ILE A 157 -28.17 -18.24 3.39
C ILE A 157 -28.79 -18.68 4.75
N PRO A 158 -29.72 -17.90 5.33
CA PRO A 158 -30.40 -18.29 6.57
C PRO A 158 -31.27 -19.53 6.41
#